data_AF-A0A9P6RSW7-F1
#
_entry.id   AF-A0A9P6RSW7-F1
#
_cell.length_a   1.000
_cell.length_b   1.000
_cell.length_c   1.000
_cell.angle_alpha   90.00
_cell.angle_beta   90.00
_cell.angle_gamma   90.00
#
_symmetry.space_group_name_H-M   'P 1'
#
loop_
_entity.id
_entity.type
_entity.pdbx_description
1 polymer ?
#
loop_
_entity_poly.entity_id
_entity_poly.type
_entity_poly.pdbx_seq_one_letter_code
_entity_poly.pdbx_strand_id
1 'polypeptide(L)'
;MVHLLNAVMEGAKMGNRNTLEVRSHVKSGTWLGDDCVIGTVCTTNEGEVLEDKTVIYGANNERRIYSGDRSSHKIIHLRHLEYLIQTLPKFNHSRTSS
;
A
#
# COMPACT_ATOMS: atom_id res chain seq x y z
N MET A 1 12.97 -1.54 -2.33
CA MET A 1 12.67 -2.97 -2.08
C MET A 1 11.38 -3.02 -1.29
N VAL A 2 10.23 -3.06 -1.98
CA VAL A 2 8.92 -3.19 -1.33
C VAL A 2 8.66 -4.69 -1.17
N HIS A 3 8.54 -5.17 0.06
CA HIS A 3 8.25 -6.57 0.35
C HIS A 3 6.80 -6.90 -0.03
N LEU A 4 6.56 -7.13 -1.32
CA LEU A 4 5.35 -7.77 -1.84
C LEU A 4 5.46 -9.27 -1.60
N LEU A 5 5.32 -9.70 -0.34
CA LEU A 5 5.20 -11.13 -0.06
C LEU A 5 3.87 -11.63 -0.66
N ASN A 6 3.95 -12.19 -1.87
CA ASN A 6 2.87 -12.89 -2.58
C ASN A 6 1.62 -12.04 -2.94
N ALA A 7 1.75 -10.72 -3.14
CA ALA A 7 0.66 -9.96 -3.73
C ALA A 7 0.59 -10.21 -5.25
N VAL A 8 -0.61 -10.47 -5.77
CA VAL A 8 -0.85 -10.79 -7.19
C VAL A 8 -1.75 -9.72 -7.80
N MET A 9 -1.38 -9.21 -8.96
CA MET A 9 -2.21 -8.31 -9.76
C MET A 9 -2.35 -8.87 -11.18
N GLU A 10 -3.58 -9.20 -11.55
CA GLU A 10 -3.93 -9.72 -12.87
C GLU A 10 -4.69 -8.64 -13.63
N GLY A 11 -4.24 -8.28 -14.84
CA GLY A 11 -5.05 -7.54 -15.82
C GLY A 11 -5.75 -6.27 -15.31
N ALA A 12 -5.18 -5.59 -14.32
CA ALA A 12 -5.82 -4.48 -13.62
C ALA A 12 -5.25 -3.12 -14.06
N LYS A 13 -6.10 -2.10 -14.06
CA LYS A 13 -5.69 -0.69 -14.20
C LYS A 13 -5.60 -0.08 -12.80
N MET A 14 -4.64 0.81 -12.58
CA MET A 14 -4.47 1.47 -11.28
C MET A 14 -4.17 2.96 -11.40
N GLY A 15 -4.77 3.75 -10.51
CA GLY A 15 -4.39 5.12 -10.22
C GLY A 15 -3.14 5.20 -9.36
N ASN A 16 -2.97 6.32 -8.67
CA ASN A 16 -1.77 6.68 -7.92
C ASN A 16 -1.89 6.34 -6.42
N ARG A 17 -0.75 6.04 -5.78
CA ARG A 17 -0.61 5.85 -4.32
C ARG A 17 -1.46 4.69 -3.74
N ASN A 18 -1.68 3.66 -4.54
CA ASN A 18 -2.32 2.43 -4.11
C ASN A 18 -1.38 1.55 -3.28
N THR A 19 -1.91 0.91 -2.24
CA THR A 19 -1.17 -0.01 -1.38
C THR A 19 -1.74 -1.42 -1.48
N LEU A 20 -0.90 -2.38 -1.82
CA LEU A 20 -1.23 -3.80 -1.86
C LEU A 20 -0.49 -4.49 -0.72
N GLU A 21 -1.24 -5.02 0.25
CA GLU A 21 -0.65 -5.75 1.37
C GLU A 21 -0.34 -7.22 1.00
N VAL A 22 0.29 -7.93 1.93
CA VAL A 22 0.76 -9.31 1.77
C VAL A 22 -0.37 -10.24 1.32
N ARG A 23 -0.10 -11.10 0.33
CA ARG A 23 -1.08 -12.06 -0.22
C ARG A 23 -2.40 -11.46 -0.73
N SER A 24 -2.44 -10.15 -1.03
CA SER A 24 -3.58 -9.56 -1.70
C SER A 24 -3.69 -10.04 -3.15
N HIS A 25 -4.91 -10.20 -3.67
CA HIS A 25 -5.17 -10.62 -5.05
C HIS A 25 -6.07 -9.62 -5.77
N VAL A 26 -5.49 -8.86 -6.70
CA VAL A 26 -6.23 -8.00 -7.59
C VAL A 26 -6.57 -8.80 -8.85
N LYS A 27 -7.86 -9.02 -9.08
CA LYS A 27 -8.40 -9.81 -10.19
C LYS A 27 -8.35 -9.08 -11.54
N SER A 28 -8.37 -9.87 -12.61
CA SER A 28 -8.44 -9.38 -13.98
C SER A 28 -9.58 -8.39 -14.21
N GLY A 29 -9.30 -7.32 -14.94
CA GLY A 29 -10.27 -6.28 -15.27
C GLY A 29 -10.57 -5.30 -14.13
N THR A 30 -9.95 -5.43 -12.96
CA THR A 30 -10.15 -4.48 -11.86
C THR A 30 -9.58 -3.11 -12.23
N TRP A 31 -10.29 -2.03 -11.91
CA TRP A 31 -9.77 -0.66 -11.94
C TRP A 31 -9.66 -0.12 -10.51
N LEU A 32 -8.45 0.20 -10.08
CA LEU A 32 -8.17 0.87 -8.81
C LEU A 32 -8.09 2.38 -9.04
N GLY A 33 -8.87 3.17 -8.30
CA GLY A 33 -8.71 4.62 -8.23
C GLY A 33 -7.40 5.06 -7.56
N ASP A 34 -7.38 6.28 -7.04
CA ASP A 34 -6.26 6.85 -6.27
C ASP A 34 -6.37 6.53 -4.77
N ASP A 35 -5.23 6.33 -4.12
CA ASP A 35 -5.11 6.16 -2.67
C ASP A 35 -5.87 4.93 -2.08
N CYS A 36 -6.13 3.90 -2.88
CA CYS A 36 -6.76 2.65 -2.45
C CYS A 36 -5.82 1.74 -1.64
N VAL A 37 -6.39 0.90 -0.77
CA VAL A 37 -5.64 -0.09 0.03
C VAL A 37 -6.31 -1.45 -0.08
N ILE A 38 -5.54 -2.45 -0.50
CA ILE A 38 -5.98 -3.85 -0.52
C ILE A 38 -5.29 -4.56 0.64
N GLY A 39 -6.09 -4.89 1.66
CA GLY A 39 -5.62 -5.50 2.88
C GLY A 39 -5.02 -6.90 2.69
N THR A 40 -4.37 -7.37 3.74
CA THR A 40 -3.70 -8.67 3.75
C THR A 40 -4.68 -9.81 3.45
N VAL A 41 -4.32 -10.70 2.51
CA VAL A 41 -5.15 -11.84 2.03
C VAL A 41 -6.49 -11.40 1.37
N CYS A 42 -6.70 -10.10 1.12
CA CYS A 42 -7.93 -9.62 0.51
C CYS A 42 -7.92 -9.78 -1.02
N THR A 43 -9.09 -9.99 -1.61
CA THR A 43 -9.27 -10.18 -3.06
C THR A 43 -10.31 -9.21 -3.64
N THR A 44 -10.03 -8.64 -4.81
CA THR A 44 -10.99 -7.81 -5.56
C THR A 44 -11.92 -8.68 -6.41
N ASN A 45 -13.06 -8.15 -6.88
CA ASN A 45 -13.88 -8.87 -7.85
C ASN A 45 -13.35 -8.64 -9.28
N GLU A 46 -13.61 -9.59 -10.18
CA GLU A 46 -13.28 -9.44 -11.60
C GLU A 46 -14.07 -8.29 -12.23
N GLY A 47 -13.39 -7.43 -13.00
CA GLY A 47 -14.04 -6.29 -13.67
C GLY A 47 -14.52 -5.16 -12.74
N GLU A 48 -14.20 -5.20 -11.45
CA GLU A 48 -14.67 -4.21 -10.47
C GLU A 48 -13.95 -2.88 -10.61
N VAL A 49 -14.67 -1.78 -10.37
CA VAL A 49 -14.12 -0.42 -10.35
C VAL A 49 -14.15 0.07 -8.90
N LEU A 50 -12.97 0.20 -8.29
CA LEU A 50 -12.80 0.70 -6.93
C LEU A 50 -12.60 2.22 -6.98
N GLU A 51 -13.51 2.94 -6.33
CA GLU A 51 -13.42 4.40 -6.18
C GLU A 51 -12.20 4.81 -5.35
N ASP A 52 -11.79 6.07 -5.49
CA ASP A 52 -10.67 6.63 -4.74
C ASP A 52 -10.82 6.42 -3.23
N LYS A 53 -9.70 6.15 -2.56
CA LYS A 53 -9.63 5.92 -1.10
C LYS A 53 -10.41 4.69 -0.63
N THR A 54 -10.72 3.74 -1.52
CA THR A 54 -11.35 2.49 -1.12
C THR A 54 -10.34 1.58 -0.40
N VAL A 55 -10.76 1.06 0.75
CA VAL A 55 -9.99 0.10 1.54
C VAL A 55 -10.76 -1.21 1.59
N ILE A 56 -10.14 -2.29 1.10
CA ILE A 56 -10.64 -3.66 1.25
C ILE A 56 -9.94 -4.30 2.44
N TYR A 57 -10.73 -4.85 3.37
CA TYR A 57 -10.23 -5.42 4.62
C TYR A 57 -11.09 -6.59 5.10
N GLY A 58 -10.58 -7.30 6.11
CA GLY A 58 -11.30 -8.40 6.76
C GLY A 58 -11.29 -9.68 5.93
N ALA A 59 -11.65 -10.79 6.58
CA ALA A 59 -11.68 -12.11 5.93
C ALA A 59 -12.76 -12.21 4.84
N ASN A 60 -13.78 -11.35 4.89
CA ASN A 60 -14.90 -11.32 3.94
C ASN A 60 -14.70 -10.29 2.80
N ASN A 61 -13.52 -9.68 2.67
CA ASN A 61 -13.25 -8.64 1.68
C ASN A 61 -14.23 -7.45 1.79
N GLU A 62 -14.47 -6.98 3.01
CA GLU A 62 -15.33 -5.83 3.27
C GLU A 62 -14.71 -4.57 2.67
N ARG A 63 -15.56 -3.69 2.12
CA ARG A 63 -15.14 -2.44 1.46
C ARG A 63 -15.58 -1.27 2.31
N ARG A 64 -14.66 -0.35 2.58
CA ARG A 64 -14.98 0.96 3.13
C ARG A 64 -14.31 2.05 2.32
N ILE A 65 -14.99 3.19 2.20
CA ILE A 65 -14.34 4.40 1.73
C ILE A 65 -13.64 5.05 2.92
N TYR A 66 -12.34 5.27 2.81
CA TYR A 66 -11.59 5.96 3.83
C TYR A 66 -11.88 7.47 3.77
N SER A 67 -12.72 7.94 4.70
CA SER A 67 -13.10 9.35 4.84
C SER A 67 -12.12 10.18 5.68
N GLY A 68 -11.04 9.57 6.18
CA GLY A 68 -10.07 10.23 7.04
C GLY A 68 -9.18 11.22 6.29
N ASP A 69 -8.76 12.28 6.97
CA ASP A 69 -7.72 13.16 6.47
C ASP A 69 -6.34 12.47 6.57
N ARG A 70 -5.74 12.13 5.42
CA ARG A 70 -4.40 11.52 5.30
C ARG A 70 -3.29 12.40 5.88
N SER A 71 -3.55 13.66 6.25
CA SER A 71 -2.63 14.48 7.04
C SER A 71 -2.12 13.78 8.30
N SER A 72 -2.99 13.02 8.97
CA SER A 72 -2.63 12.24 10.16
C SER A 72 -1.64 11.10 9.87
N HIS A 73 -1.79 10.43 8.71
CA HIS A 73 -0.85 9.40 8.26
C HIS A 73 0.49 9.99 7.78
N LYS A 74 0.50 11.20 7.20
CA LYS A 74 1.73 11.91 6.84
C LYS A 74 2.61 12.15 8.07
N ILE A 75 2.01 12.51 9.21
CA ILE A 75 2.75 12.73 10.46
C ILE A 75 3.44 11.43 10.90
N ILE A 76 2.74 10.30 10.87
CA ILE A 76 3.32 9.01 11.26
C ILE A 76 4.46 8.61 10.30
N HIS A 77 4.25 8.73 8.99
CA HIS A 77 5.30 8.44 8.00
C HIS A 77 6.50 9.40 8.11
N LEU A 78 6.27 10.67 8.42
CA LEU A 78 7.33 11.65 8.70
C LEU A 78 8.13 11.24 9.93
N ARG A 79 7.48 10.80 11.01
CA ARG A 79 8.19 10.33 12.21
C ARG A 79 9.00 9.05 11.96
N HIS A 80 8.49 8.14 11.14
CA HIS A 80 9.27 6.97 10.71
C HIS A 80 10.47 7.36 9.86
N LEU A 81 10.32 8.35 8.97
CA LEU A 81 11.41 8.90 8.17
C LEU A 81 12.46 9.59 9.06
N GLU A 82 12.05 10.42 10.01
CA GLU A 82 12.92 11.06 11.00
C GLU A 82 13.70 10.02 11.81
N TYR A 83 13.04 8.96 12.28
CA TYR A 83 13.69 7.87 13.01
C TYR A 83 14.74 7.16 12.15
N LEU A 84 14.43 6.88 10.87
CA LEU A 84 15.38 6.29 9.93
C LEU A 84 16.57 7.23 9.68
N ILE A 85 16.34 8.53 9.47
CA ILE A 85 17.42 9.53 9.31
C ILE A 85 18.32 9.58 10.54
N GLN A 86 17.78 9.45 11.75
CA GLN A 86 18.56 9.46 12.98
C GLN A 86 19.30 8.15 13.26
N THR A 87 18.78 7.03 12.76
CA THR A 87 19.29 5.69 13.09
C THR A 87 20.22 5.14 12.00
N LEU A 88 19.96 5.43 10.73
CA LEU A 88 20.79 4.98 9.60
C LEU A 88 22.27 5.44 9.70
N PRO A 89 22.62 6.65 10.16
CA PRO A 89 24.01 7.05 10.35
C PRO A 89 24.76 6.20 11.39
N LYS A 90 24.04 5.53 12.31
CA LYS A 90 24.65 4.65 13.32
C LYS A 90 24.99 3.26 12.77
N PHE A 91 24.37 2.86 11.66
CA PHE A 91 24.57 1.54 11.04
C PHE A 91 25.23 1.61 9.66
N ASN A 92 25.23 2.79 9.02
CA ASN A 92 25.90 3.01 7.76
C ASN A 92 27.26 3.68 8.00
N HIS A 93 28.22 2.95 8.55
CA HIS A 93 29.63 3.25 8.29
C HIS A 93 29.84 2.97 6.80
N SER A 94 29.56 3.94 5.94
CA SER A 94 30.04 3.87 4.56
C SER A 94 31.54 3.62 4.65
N ARG A 95 31.98 2.45 4.21
CA ARG A 95 33.37 2.20 3.86
C ARG A 95 33.76 3.36 2.95
N THR A 96 34.64 4.23 3.43
CA THR A 96 35.33 5.21 2.60
C THR A 96 36.05 4.41 1.51
N SER A 97 35.50 4.40 0.30
CA SER A 97 36.28 4.02 -0.88
C SER A 97 37.06 5.26 -1.29
N SER A 98 38.34 5.26 -0.95
CA SER A 98 39.38 6.07 -1.57
C SER A 98 39.42 5.88 -3.09
#